data_AF-A0A2D9QY22-F1
#
_entry.id   AF-A0A2D9QY22-F1
#
_cell.length_a   1.000
_cell.length_b   1.000
_cell.length_c   1.000
_cell.angle_alpha   90.00
_cell.angle_beta   90.00
_cell.angle_gamma   90.00
#
_symmetry.space_group_name_H-M   'P 1'
#
loop_
_entity.id
_entity.type
_entity.pdbx_description
1 polymer ?
#
loop_
_entity_poly.entity_id
_entity_poly.type
_entity_poly.pdbx_seq_one_letter_code
_entity_poly.pdbx_strand_id
1 'polypeptide(L)'
;MYSHPCRMVASDFGDGLNFKDGLNTPREQWIPVPRRPKAEVSAISEAIDLFLGFVANEKIPVVTYQEIHEKYQETDIWISLETALNILQLVSHELTYHYSGNIYLSPAEIFGIATFILDGYNHTKSLPATIPVRRPIGPTEDCISETPTQVSLDTFLSCASQTNQTVSSDHRVPSVIDLSGTQISPSNFLKTSAHLIRNLHQFSEPISTVIVEQAKSLPTLAEREDFKHMRIGGWLMTPGFHADNVVAMAKRQTWTAKPAVSTNQR
;
A
#
# COMPACT_ATOMS: atom_id res chain seq x y z
N MET A 1 17.39 12.23 15.87
CA MET A 1 16.96 12.10 17.28
C MET A 1 15.52 12.59 17.38
N TYR A 2 14.58 11.71 17.75
CA TYR A 2 13.19 12.09 17.96
C TYR A 2 12.89 12.10 19.44
N SER A 3 12.84 13.28 20.05
CA SER A 3 12.23 13.47 21.35
C SER A 3 11.03 14.38 21.17
N HIS A 4 9.88 14.00 21.74
CA HIS A 4 8.76 14.92 21.82
C HIS A 4 9.21 16.19 22.57
N PRO A 5 8.98 17.40 22.04
CA PRO A 5 9.63 18.63 22.50
C PRO A 5 9.40 18.93 23.98
N CYS A 6 8.30 18.46 24.57
CA CYS A 6 8.05 18.65 26.01
C CYS A 6 8.91 17.73 26.91
N ARG A 7 9.39 16.57 26.45
CA ARG A 7 9.96 15.52 27.32
C ARG A 7 11.32 15.87 27.92
N MET A 8 12.00 16.87 27.37
CA MET A 8 13.21 17.44 27.96
C MET A 8 12.92 18.11 29.31
N VAL A 9 11.77 18.78 29.45
CA VAL A 9 11.42 19.58 30.64
C VAL A 9 10.30 18.95 31.45
N ALA A 10 9.40 18.20 30.82
CA ALA A 10 8.29 17.50 31.45
C ALA A 10 8.65 16.05 31.77
N SER A 11 8.28 15.57 32.96
CA SER A 11 8.49 14.18 33.36
C SER A 11 7.38 13.26 32.85
N ASP A 12 6.22 13.81 32.52
CA ASP A 12 5.06 13.08 32.00
C ASP A 12 4.43 13.79 30.80
N PHE A 13 3.47 13.17 30.14
CA PHE A 13 2.62 13.84 29.15
C PHE A 13 1.24 14.15 29.75
N GLY A 14 0.71 15.32 29.40
CA GLY A 14 -0.57 15.77 29.94
C GLY A 14 -1.76 14.92 29.50
N ASP A 15 -1.67 14.28 28.33
CA ASP A 15 -2.66 13.33 27.85
C ASP A 15 -2.71 12.05 28.70
N GLY A 16 -1.55 11.58 29.18
CA GLY A 16 -1.45 10.52 30.17
C GLY A 16 -2.11 10.80 31.51
N LEU A 17 -2.04 12.06 31.95
CA LEU A 17 -2.60 12.47 33.23
C LEU A 17 -4.11 12.71 33.16
N ASN A 18 -4.60 13.17 32.00
CA ASN A 18 -5.96 13.69 31.86
C ASN A 18 -6.87 12.86 30.94
N PHE A 19 -6.33 12.03 30.04
CA PHE A 19 -7.10 11.30 29.02
C PHE A 19 -6.76 9.82 28.92
N LYS A 20 -5.95 9.31 29.84
CA LYS A 20 -5.62 7.88 29.90
C LYS A 20 -6.89 7.02 29.99
N ASP A 21 -6.83 5.83 29.41
CA ASP A 21 -7.91 4.83 29.47
C ASP A 21 -9.25 5.36 28.89
N GLY A 22 -9.17 6.29 27.93
CA GLY A 22 -10.32 6.90 27.26
C GLY A 22 -11.08 7.94 28.09
N LEU A 23 -10.48 8.44 29.18
CA LEU A 23 -11.06 9.52 29.96
C LEU A 23 -11.17 10.80 29.13
N ASN A 24 -12.26 11.54 29.34
CA ASN A 24 -12.45 12.88 28.79
C ASN A 24 -12.56 13.88 29.94
N THR A 25 -11.44 14.10 30.66
CA THR A 25 -11.42 14.94 31.85
C THR A 25 -11.79 16.39 31.49
N PRO A 26 -12.80 16.99 32.15
CA PRO A 26 -13.14 18.39 31.94
C PRO A 26 -11.97 19.32 32.26
N ARG A 27 -11.90 20.46 31.57
CA ARG A 27 -10.73 21.37 31.63
C ARG A 27 -10.41 21.85 33.03
N GLU A 28 -11.44 22.10 33.83
CA GLU A 28 -11.38 22.52 35.22
C GLU A 28 -10.76 21.47 36.16
N GLN A 29 -10.71 20.21 35.74
CA GLN A 29 -10.13 19.09 36.49
C GLN A 29 -8.75 18.68 35.97
N TRP A 30 -8.19 19.40 34.99
CA TRP A 30 -6.91 19.03 34.41
C TRP A 30 -5.76 19.12 35.41
N ILE A 31 -5.00 18.04 35.47
CA ILE A 31 -3.76 17.94 36.22
C ILE A 31 -2.64 18.58 35.37
N PRO A 32 -1.91 19.57 35.91
CA PRO A 32 -0.80 20.19 35.20
C PRO A 32 0.35 19.21 35.03
N VAL A 33 1.04 19.30 33.89
CA VAL A 33 2.17 18.42 33.57
C VAL A 33 3.34 18.69 34.53
N PRO A 34 3.84 17.68 35.27
CA PRO A 34 4.95 17.85 36.18
C PRO A 34 6.25 18.17 35.44
N ARG A 35 7.07 19.04 36.03
CA ARG A 35 8.39 19.40 35.51
C ARG A 35 9.47 18.50 36.10
N ARG A 36 10.47 18.17 35.29
CA ARG A 36 11.69 17.48 35.73
C ARG A 36 12.52 18.38 36.65
N PRO A 37 13.26 17.81 37.61
CA PRO A 37 14.29 18.54 38.33
C PRO A 37 15.35 19.10 37.38
N LYS A 38 15.89 20.29 37.69
CA LYS A 38 16.91 20.95 36.84
C LYS A 38 18.11 20.04 36.55
N ALA A 39 18.60 19.31 37.56
CA ALA A 39 19.73 18.40 37.41
C ALA A 39 19.47 17.30 36.36
N GLU A 40 18.23 16.79 36.28
CA GLU A 40 17.87 15.79 35.28
C GLU A 40 17.82 16.40 33.87
N VAL A 41 17.29 17.62 33.74
CA VAL A 41 17.29 18.34 32.46
C VAL A 41 18.73 18.58 31.98
N SER A 42 19.64 18.99 32.88
CA SER A 42 21.05 19.16 32.57
C SER A 42 21.70 17.85 32.11
N ALA A 43 21.45 16.75 32.81
CA ALA A 43 21.98 15.44 32.45
C ALA A 43 21.46 14.96 31.07
N ILE A 44 20.19 15.20 30.75
CA ILE A 44 19.63 14.91 29.42
C ILE A 44 20.32 15.75 28.34
N SER A 45 20.56 17.04 28.61
CA SER A 45 21.28 17.93 27.68
C SER A 45 22.69 17.42 27.42
N GLU A 46 23.45 17.09 28.47
CA GLU A 46 24.81 16.54 28.34
C GLU A 46 24.81 15.23 27.56
N ALA A 47 23.85 14.34 27.78
CA ALA A 47 23.71 13.09 27.04
C ALA A 47 23.41 13.32 25.55
N ILE A 48 22.57 14.32 25.23
CA ILE A 48 22.29 14.71 23.85
C ILE A 48 23.57 15.24 23.18
N ASP A 49 24.32 16.12 23.85
CA ASP A 49 25.56 16.68 23.32
C ASP A 49 26.61 15.58 23.07
N LEU A 50 26.74 14.63 23.99
CA LEU A 50 27.61 13.46 23.81
C LEU A 50 27.19 12.60 22.62
N PHE A 51 25.89 12.35 22.46
CA PHE A 51 25.37 11.59 21.32
C PHE A 51 25.61 12.32 20.00
N LEU A 52 25.37 13.63 19.95
CA LEU A 52 25.64 14.45 18.76
C LEU A 52 27.14 14.48 18.44
N GLY A 53 28.00 14.56 19.45
CA GLY A 53 29.45 14.43 19.29
C GLY A 53 29.86 13.07 18.72
N PHE A 54 29.26 11.98 19.19
CA PHE A 54 29.46 10.64 18.62
C PHE A 54 29.04 10.57 17.16
N VAL A 55 27.82 11.03 16.82
CA VAL A 55 27.31 11.06 15.43
C VAL A 55 28.24 11.85 14.51
N ALA A 56 28.74 12.99 14.97
CA ALA A 56 29.69 13.81 14.22
C ALA A 56 31.03 13.10 14.00
N ASN A 57 31.56 12.42 15.03
CA ASN A 57 32.83 11.68 14.95
C ASN A 57 32.76 10.46 14.03
N GLU A 58 31.66 9.71 14.07
CA GLU A 58 31.42 8.55 13.20
C GLU A 58 31.12 8.94 11.74
N LYS A 59 31.07 10.25 11.43
CA LYS A 59 30.76 10.79 10.09
C LYS A 59 29.46 10.20 9.52
N ILE A 60 28.48 9.93 10.38
CA ILE A 60 27.16 9.45 9.96
C ILE A 60 26.44 10.62 9.26
N PRO A 61 25.97 10.45 8.02
CA PRO A 61 25.25 11.51 7.32
C PRO A 61 23.99 11.91 8.09
N VAL A 62 23.88 13.20 8.42
CA VAL A 62 22.65 13.79 8.98
C VAL A 62 21.83 14.32 7.81
N VAL A 63 20.61 13.80 7.67
CA VAL A 63 19.67 14.21 6.62
C VAL A 63 18.38 14.75 7.24
N THR A 64 17.77 15.67 6.53
CA THR A 64 16.47 16.24 6.81
C THR A 64 15.36 15.36 6.24
N TYR A 65 14.13 15.58 6.71
CA TYR A 65 12.95 14.95 6.10
C TYR A 65 12.77 15.35 4.64
N GLN A 66 13.15 16.57 4.27
CA GLN A 66 13.08 17.04 2.90
C GLN A 66 14.04 16.24 2.01
N GLU A 67 15.29 16.04 2.44
CA GLU A 67 16.26 15.23 1.69
C GLU A 67 15.83 13.76 1.58
N ILE A 68 15.22 13.18 2.63
CA ILE A 68 14.63 11.84 2.56
C ILE A 68 13.48 11.83 1.56
N HIS A 69 12.57 12.81 1.62
CA HIS A 69 11.46 12.91 0.69
C HIS A 69 11.95 13.02 -0.75
N GLU A 70 12.88 13.92 -1.03
CA GLU A 70 13.48 14.11 -2.37
C GLU A 70 14.16 12.85 -2.89
N LYS A 71 14.75 12.05 -2.00
CA LYS A 71 15.42 10.78 -2.33
C LYS A 71 14.46 9.64 -2.67
N TYR A 72 13.24 9.65 -2.12
CA TYR A 72 12.28 8.54 -2.24
C TYR A 72 10.97 8.93 -2.90
N GLN A 73 10.79 10.19 -3.29
CA GLN A 73 9.62 10.65 -4.02
C GLN A 73 9.45 9.85 -5.30
N GLU A 74 8.20 9.49 -5.60
CA GLU A 74 7.88 8.74 -6.80
C GLU A 74 7.58 9.70 -7.95
N THR A 75 8.18 9.46 -9.11
CA THR A 75 7.94 10.22 -10.35
C THR A 75 7.11 9.41 -11.32
N ASP A 76 6.41 10.07 -12.23
CA ASP A 76 5.70 9.35 -13.29
C ASP A 76 6.68 8.61 -14.19
N ILE A 77 6.34 7.36 -14.49
CA ILE A 77 7.19 6.44 -15.22
C ILE A 77 6.34 5.62 -16.19
N TRP A 78 7.01 5.20 -17.25
CA TRP A 78 6.47 4.31 -18.25
C TRP A 78 7.34 3.07 -18.31
N ILE A 79 6.73 1.90 -18.35
CA ILE A 79 7.44 0.61 -18.45
C ILE A 79 7.19 -0.02 -19.82
N SER A 80 8.12 -0.87 -20.24
CA SER A 80 7.96 -1.67 -21.45
C SER A 80 6.91 -2.77 -21.26
N LEU A 81 6.34 -3.25 -22.37
CA LEU A 81 5.50 -4.45 -22.36
C LEU A 81 6.22 -5.68 -21.78
N GLU A 82 7.51 -5.84 -22.05
CA GLU A 82 8.31 -6.95 -21.50
C GLU A 82 8.37 -6.90 -19.97
N THR A 83 8.67 -5.73 -19.41
CA THR A 83 8.67 -5.51 -17.95
C THR A 83 7.30 -5.81 -17.35
N ALA A 84 6.22 -5.35 -18.00
CA ALA A 84 4.85 -5.61 -17.57
C ALA A 84 4.51 -7.10 -17.60
N LEU A 85 4.84 -7.82 -18.67
CA LEU A 85 4.61 -9.25 -18.82
C LEU A 85 5.34 -10.06 -17.74
N ASN A 86 6.60 -9.72 -17.45
CA ASN A 86 7.37 -10.35 -16.38
C ASN A 86 6.70 -10.18 -15.01
N ILE A 87 6.22 -8.97 -14.70
CA ILE A 87 5.55 -8.69 -13.43
C ILE A 87 4.18 -9.35 -13.35
N LEU A 88 3.40 -9.35 -14.44
CA LEU A 88 2.10 -10.04 -14.51
C LEU A 88 2.25 -11.55 -14.33
N GLN A 89 3.30 -12.13 -14.92
CA GLN A 89 3.63 -13.54 -14.71
C GLN A 89 3.92 -13.83 -13.24
N LEU A 90 4.70 -12.98 -12.55
CA LEU A 90 5.01 -13.18 -11.13
C LEU A 90 3.76 -13.00 -10.24
N VAL A 91 2.96 -11.97 -10.48
CA VAL A 91 1.76 -11.68 -9.67
C VAL A 91 0.67 -12.75 -9.80
N SER A 92 0.61 -13.46 -10.94
CA SER A 92 -0.35 -14.54 -11.14
C SER A 92 -0.06 -15.77 -10.26
N HIS A 93 1.21 -15.93 -9.85
CA HIS A 93 1.65 -16.99 -8.93
C HIS A 93 1.51 -16.52 -7.48
N GLU A 94 1.91 -15.29 -7.20
CA GLU A 94 1.86 -14.72 -5.86
C GLU A 94 1.42 -13.26 -5.87
N LEU A 95 0.29 -12.98 -5.21
CA LEU A 95 -0.19 -11.61 -5.04
C LEU A 95 0.66 -10.87 -3.99
N THR A 96 1.70 -10.19 -4.46
CA THR A 96 2.61 -9.36 -3.66
C THR A 96 3.30 -8.34 -4.57
N TYR A 97 4.21 -7.51 -4.04
CA TYR A 97 5.04 -6.66 -4.89
C TYR A 97 6.05 -7.50 -5.68
N HIS A 98 6.41 -7.04 -6.87
CA HIS A 98 7.39 -7.73 -7.72
C HIS A 98 8.41 -6.76 -8.30
N TYR A 99 9.60 -7.26 -8.58
CA TYR A 99 10.71 -6.51 -9.18
C TYR A 99 10.97 -6.96 -10.61
N SER A 100 11.06 -6.02 -11.54
CA SER A 100 11.48 -6.27 -12.92
C SER A 100 11.93 -4.97 -13.56
N GLY A 101 12.93 -5.01 -14.45
CA GLY A 101 13.38 -3.83 -15.19
C GLY A 101 13.77 -2.64 -14.30
N ASN A 102 14.39 -2.92 -13.14
CA ASN A 102 14.81 -1.95 -12.12
C ASN A 102 13.70 -1.27 -11.31
N ILE A 103 12.48 -1.78 -11.37
CA ILE A 103 11.38 -1.24 -10.57
C ILE A 103 10.68 -2.30 -9.72
N TYR A 104 10.33 -1.91 -8.49
CA TYR A 104 9.34 -2.58 -7.67
C TYR A 104 7.96 -2.02 -7.93
N LEU A 105 6.99 -2.89 -8.21
CA LEU A 105 5.59 -2.54 -8.33
C LEU A 105 4.76 -3.26 -7.28
N SER A 106 3.92 -2.50 -6.59
CA SER A 106 2.93 -3.01 -5.64
C SER A 106 1.75 -3.68 -6.37
N PRO A 107 0.98 -4.58 -5.72
CA PRO A 107 -0.20 -5.17 -6.32
C PRO A 107 -1.19 -4.16 -6.95
N ALA A 108 -1.37 -2.99 -6.34
CA ALA A 108 -2.27 -1.95 -6.84
C ALA A 108 -1.77 -1.31 -8.15
N GLU A 109 -0.46 -1.07 -8.25
CA GLU A 109 0.15 -0.57 -9.50
C GLU A 109 0.07 -1.64 -10.60
N ILE A 110 0.29 -2.91 -10.25
CA ILE A 110 0.18 -4.04 -11.19
C ILE A 110 -1.26 -4.19 -11.70
N PHE A 111 -2.25 -3.97 -10.83
CA PHE A 111 -3.66 -3.90 -11.22
C PHE A 111 -3.92 -2.77 -12.21
N GLY A 112 -3.34 -1.59 -11.96
CA GLY A 112 -3.36 -0.47 -12.89
C GLY A 112 -2.73 -0.81 -14.25
N ILE A 113 -1.64 -1.55 -14.28
CA ILE A 113 -1.01 -2.00 -15.54
C ILE A 113 -1.91 -2.98 -16.29
N ALA A 114 -2.45 -3.99 -15.61
CA ALA A 114 -3.28 -5.02 -16.24
C ALA A 114 -4.52 -4.40 -16.91
N THR A 115 -5.23 -3.54 -16.18
CA THR A 115 -6.44 -2.87 -16.68
C THR A 115 -6.14 -1.92 -17.85
N PHE A 116 -5.01 -1.19 -17.80
CA PHE A 116 -4.59 -0.33 -18.91
C PHE A 116 -4.27 -1.13 -20.18
N ILE A 117 -3.54 -2.24 -20.05
CA ILE A 117 -3.20 -3.11 -21.19
C ILE A 117 -4.47 -3.66 -21.84
N LEU A 118 -5.40 -4.20 -21.06
CA LEU A 118 -6.62 -4.80 -21.58
C LEU A 118 -7.58 -3.77 -22.20
N ASP A 119 -7.67 -2.57 -21.62
CA ASP A 119 -8.42 -1.46 -22.21
C ASP A 119 -7.82 -1.05 -23.57
N GLY A 120 -6.49 -0.88 -23.65
CA GLY A 120 -5.80 -0.59 -24.91
C GLY A 120 -5.97 -1.69 -25.96
N TYR A 121 -5.88 -2.95 -25.54
CA TYR A 121 -6.14 -4.10 -26.41
C TYR A 121 -7.60 -4.13 -26.89
N ASN A 122 -8.56 -3.79 -26.04
CA ASN A 122 -9.97 -3.76 -26.43
C ASN A 122 -10.22 -2.83 -27.63
N HIS A 123 -9.56 -1.67 -27.63
CA HIS A 123 -9.71 -0.64 -28.67
C HIS A 123 -8.86 -0.90 -29.92
N THR A 124 -7.62 -1.37 -29.74
CA THR A 124 -6.64 -1.45 -30.85
C THR A 124 -6.41 -2.87 -31.37
N LYS A 125 -6.85 -3.89 -30.62
CA LYS A 125 -6.54 -5.31 -30.83
C LYS A 125 -5.03 -5.59 -30.87
N SER A 126 -4.24 -4.74 -30.23
CA SER A 126 -2.79 -4.85 -30.10
C SER A 126 -2.35 -4.51 -28.67
N LEU A 127 -1.32 -5.18 -28.17
CA LEU A 127 -0.76 -4.87 -26.86
C LEU A 127 0.07 -3.58 -26.95
N PRO A 128 -0.05 -2.65 -25.98
CA PRO A 128 0.70 -1.42 -26.00
C PRO A 128 2.21 -1.69 -25.79
N ALA A 129 3.07 -0.98 -26.52
CA ALA A 129 4.52 -1.10 -26.35
C ALA A 129 5.02 -0.51 -25.01
N THR A 130 4.33 0.53 -24.51
CA THR A 130 4.66 1.24 -23.28
C THR A 130 3.43 1.44 -22.42
N ILE A 131 3.57 1.27 -21.11
CA ILE A 131 2.47 1.32 -20.15
C ILE A 131 2.80 2.34 -19.05
N PRO A 132 1.90 3.29 -18.74
CA PRO A 132 2.11 4.21 -17.63
C PRO A 132 1.87 3.48 -16.30
N VAL A 133 2.76 3.67 -15.33
CA VAL A 133 2.56 3.15 -13.97
C VAL A 133 1.70 4.15 -13.19
N ARG A 134 0.44 3.78 -12.96
CA ARG A 134 -0.48 4.50 -12.08
C ARG A 134 -0.34 4.00 -10.65
N ARG A 135 -0.65 4.85 -9.67
CA ARG A 135 -0.49 4.57 -8.23
C ARG A 135 -1.81 4.60 -7.47
N PRO A 136 -2.78 3.73 -7.80
CA PRO A 136 -4.01 3.66 -7.03
C PRO A 136 -3.72 3.13 -5.62
N ILE A 137 -4.53 3.54 -4.64
CA ILE A 137 -4.55 2.86 -3.35
C ILE A 137 -5.21 1.47 -3.48
N GLY A 138 -5.04 0.63 -2.46
CA GLY A 138 -5.72 -0.66 -2.39
C GLY A 138 -7.24 -0.52 -2.20
N PRO A 139 -7.97 -1.65 -2.25
CA PRO A 139 -9.40 -1.68 -1.94
C PRO A 139 -9.75 -1.03 -0.60
N THR A 140 -10.85 -0.28 -0.54
CA THR A 140 -11.29 0.42 0.68
C THR A 140 -12.38 -0.33 1.43
N GLU A 141 -13.00 -1.32 0.78
CA GLU A 141 -14.06 -2.16 1.31
C GLU A 141 -13.69 -3.65 1.13
N ASP A 142 -14.48 -4.53 1.75
CA ASP A 142 -14.24 -5.96 1.67
C ASP A 142 -14.41 -6.47 0.25
N CYS A 143 -13.52 -7.38 -0.14
CA CYS A 143 -13.52 -7.96 -1.46
C CYS A 143 -14.36 -9.22 -1.47
N ILE A 144 -15.37 -9.25 -2.32
CA ILE A 144 -16.26 -10.40 -2.50
C ILE A 144 -15.95 -11.00 -3.87
N SER A 145 -15.94 -12.33 -3.94
CA SER A 145 -16.00 -13.03 -5.22
C SER A 145 -17.01 -14.14 -5.14
N GLU A 146 -17.87 -14.18 -6.13
CA GLU A 146 -18.70 -15.33 -6.42
C GLU A 146 -17.84 -16.44 -7.07
N THR A 147 -18.44 -17.62 -7.24
CA THR A 147 -17.78 -18.83 -7.79
C THR A 147 -17.15 -18.58 -9.17
N PRO A 148 -16.18 -19.42 -9.62
CA PRO A 148 -15.54 -19.25 -10.92
C PRO A 148 -16.57 -19.14 -12.05
N THR A 149 -16.50 -18.05 -12.80
CA THR A 149 -17.36 -17.78 -13.96
C THR A 149 -16.54 -17.91 -15.25
N GLN A 150 -17.22 -18.30 -16.32
CA GLN A 150 -16.68 -18.30 -17.68
C GLN A 150 -17.44 -17.25 -18.49
N VAL A 151 -16.72 -16.37 -19.18
CA VAL A 151 -17.30 -15.30 -20.01
C VAL A 151 -16.67 -15.27 -21.39
N SER A 152 -17.30 -14.56 -22.34
CA SER A 152 -16.67 -14.26 -23.62
C SER A 152 -15.50 -13.29 -23.44
N LEU A 153 -14.56 -13.31 -24.39
CA LEU A 153 -13.47 -12.34 -24.43
C LEU A 153 -14.00 -10.90 -24.44
N ASP A 154 -14.99 -10.60 -25.27
CA ASP A 154 -15.54 -9.24 -25.41
C ASP A 154 -16.18 -8.74 -24.11
N THR A 155 -16.88 -9.62 -23.38
CA THR A 155 -17.41 -9.31 -22.04
C THR A 155 -16.30 -8.95 -21.08
N PHE A 156 -15.23 -9.76 -21.03
CA PHE A 156 -14.11 -9.50 -20.13
C PHE A 156 -13.37 -8.21 -20.48
N LEU A 157 -13.11 -7.95 -21.76
CA LEU A 157 -12.45 -6.72 -22.22
C LEU A 157 -13.29 -5.47 -21.94
N SER A 158 -14.61 -5.55 -22.09
CA SER A 158 -15.52 -4.44 -21.74
C SER A 158 -15.49 -4.15 -20.25
N CYS A 159 -15.53 -5.18 -19.42
CA CYS A 159 -15.37 -5.08 -17.97
C CYS A 159 -14.00 -4.49 -17.59
N ALA A 160 -12.92 -4.90 -18.26
CA ALA A 160 -11.59 -4.36 -18.05
C ALA A 160 -11.49 -2.86 -18.40
N SER A 161 -12.17 -2.44 -19.46
CA SER A 161 -12.22 -1.02 -19.88
C SER A 161 -12.95 -0.17 -18.82
N GLN A 162 -14.10 -0.64 -18.33
CA GLN A 162 -14.83 0.01 -17.23
C GLN A 162 -14.00 0.05 -15.94
N THR A 163 -13.35 -1.06 -15.59
CA THR A 163 -12.47 -1.14 -14.43
C THR A 163 -11.28 -0.18 -14.56
N ASN A 164 -10.70 -0.05 -15.75
CA ASN A 164 -9.62 0.90 -16.04
C ASN A 164 -10.08 2.35 -15.81
N GLN A 165 -11.31 2.68 -16.21
CA GLN A 165 -11.92 3.98 -15.97
C GLN A 165 -12.12 4.23 -14.47
N THR A 166 -12.67 3.29 -13.72
CA THR A 166 -12.85 3.40 -12.26
C THR A 166 -11.52 3.61 -11.53
N VAL A 167 -10.46 2.88 -11.89
CA VAL A 167 -9.12 3.09 -11.33
C VAL A 167 -8.60 4.49 -11.63
N SER A 168 -8.91 5.03 -12.81
CA SER A 168 -8.49 6.38 -13.23
C SER A 168 -9.27 7.49 -12.51
N SER A 169 -10.57 7.30 -12.26
CA SER A 169 -11.42 8.29 -11.60
C SER A 169 -11.26 8.29 -10.08
N ASP A 170 -11.21 7.10 -9.48
CA ASP A 170 -11.29 6.94 -8.04
C ASP A 170 -9.90 6.83 -7.39
N HIS A 171 -8.85 6.67 -8.20
CA HIS A 171 -7.47 6.46 -7.74
C HIS A 171 -7.33 5.31 -6.72
N ARG A 172 -8.15 4.26 -6.87
CA ARG A 172 -8.14 3.05 -6.03
C ARG A 172 -8.45 1.81 -6.84
N VAL A 173 -7.96 0.67 -6.37
CA VAL A 173 -8.41 -0.64 -6.84
C VAL A 173 -9.86 -0.86 -6.36
N PRO A 174 -10.80 -1.21 -7.24
CA PRO A 174 -12.17 -1.53 -6.84
C PRO A 174 -12.22 -2.71 -5.87
N SER A 175 -13.07 -2.64 -4.85
CA SER A 175 -13.29 -3.77 -3.93
C SER A 175 -14.08 -4.90 -4.56
N VAL A 176 -14.94 -4.58 -5.53
CA VAL A 176 -15.74 -5.52 -6.31
C VAL A 176 -15.77 -5.06 -7.76
N ILE A 177 -15.71 -6.01 -8.67
CA ILE A 177 -15.82 -5.79 -10.12
C ILE A 177 -17.02 -6.59 -10.61
N ASP A 178 -17.94 -5.91 -11.31
CA ASP A 178 -19.11 -6.55 -11.92
C ASP A 178 -18.73 -7.09 -13.31
N LEU A 179 -18.74 -8.41 -13.43
CA LEU A 179 -18.50 -9.13 -14.67
C LEU A 179 -19.82 -9.76 -15.15
N SER A 180 -20.62 -8.98 -15.87
CA SER A 180 -21.92 -9.40 -16.43
C SER A 180 -22.92 -9.93 -15.39
N GLY A 181 -23.03 -9.23 -14.27
CA GLY A 181 -23.92 -9.56 -13.15
C GLY A 181 -23.27 -10.49 -12.12
N THR A 182 -22.04 -10.97 -12.35
CA THR A 182 -21.26 -11.72 -11.37
C THR A 182 -20.26 -10.81 -10.68
N GLN A 183 -20.27 -10.80 -9.35
CA GLN A 183 -19.28 -10.06 -8.57
C GLN A 183 -17.97 -10.83 -8.42
N ILE A 184 -16.86 -10.22 -8.83
CA ILE A 184 -15.52 -10.82 -8.67
C ILE A 184 -14.57 -9.88 -7.91
N SER A 185 -13.65 -10.49 -7.16
CA SER A 185 -12.65 -9.75 -6.39
C SER A 185 -11.56 -9.17 -7.30
N PRO A 186 -10.89 -8.07 -6.89
CA PRO A 186 -9.76 -7.52 -7.63
C PRO A 186 -8.60 -8.53 -7.78
N SER A 187 -8.40 -9.42 -6.82
CA SER A 187 -7.38 -10.49 -6.92
C SER A 187 -7.69 -11.48 -8.03
N ASN A 188 -8.95 -11.93 -8.12
CA ASN A 188 -9.40 -12.86 -9.17
C ASN A 188 -9.30 -12.20 -10.54
N PHE A 189 -9.75 -10.96 -10.64
CA PHE A 189 -9.65 -10.17 -11.86
C PHE A 189 -8.18 -9.98 -12.30
N LEU A 190 -7.28 -9.65 -11.36
CA LEU A 190 -5.86 -9.45 -11.67
C LEU A 190 -5.20 -10.72 -12.17
N LYS A 191 -5.41 -11.86 -11.48
CA LYS A 191 -4.84 -13.15 -11.89
C LYS A 191 -5.37 -13.58 -13.26
N THR A 192 -6.67 -13.41 -13.49
CA THR A 192 -7.31 -13.68 -14.79
C THR A 192 -6.73 -12.78 -15.88
N SER A 193 -6.57 -11.49 -15.60
CA SER A 193 -5.99 -10.51 -16.52
C SER A 193 -4.54 -10.85 -16.87
N ALA A 194 -3.73 -11.24 -15.89
CA ALA A 194 -2.35 -11.64 -16.12
C ALA A 194 -2.25 -12.85 -17.06
N HIS A 195 -3.08 -13.88 -16.84
CA HIS A 195 -3.14 -15.04 -17.74
C HIS A 195 -3.63 -14.65 -19.14
N LEU A 196 -4.68 -13.83 -19.25
CA LEU A 196 -5.20 -13.39 -20.53
C LEU A 196 -4.18 -12.57 -21.32
N ILE A 197 -3.54 -11.57 -20.71
CA ILE A 197 -2.52 -10.73 -21.36
C ILE A 197 -1.36 -11.60 -21.86
N ARG A 198 -0.91 -12.57 -21.05
CA ARG A 198 0.13 -13.52 -21.46
C ARG A 198 -0.30 -14.35 -22.66
N ASN A 199 -1.54 -14.86 -22.68
CA ASN A 199 -2.04 -15.65 -23.81
C ASN A 199 -2.14 -14.81 -25.09
N LEU A 200 -2.63 -13.57 -24.98
CA LEU A 200 -2.68 -12.62 -26.10
C LEU A 200 -1.30 -12.29 -26.66
N HIS A 201 -0.26 -12.30 -25.81
CA HIS A 201 1.12 -12.07 -26.24
C HIS A 201 1.77 -13.32 -26.86
N GLN A 202 1.53 -14.51 -26.30
CA GLN A 202 2.22 -15.74 -26.69
C GLN A 202 1.58 -16.46 -27.88
N PHE A 203 0.25 -16.39 -28.00
CA PHE A 203 -0.49 -17.16 -28.97
C PHE A 203 -1.21 -16.25 -29.96
N SER A 204 -1.16 -16.62 -31.23
CA SER A 204 -1.92 -15.96 -32.30
C SER A 204 -3.32 -16.56 -32.45
N GLU A 205 -3.65 -17.60 -31.70
CA GLU A 205 -4.94 -18.26 -31.76
C GLU A 205 -6.05 -17.36 -31.20
N PRO A 206 -7.23 -17.32 -31.83
CA PRO A 206 -8.35 -16.55 -31.32
C PRO A 206 -8.82 -17.06 -29.96
N ILE A 207 -8.76 -16.19 -28.95
CA ILE A 207 -9.35 -16.46 -27.63
C ILE A 207 -10.83 -16.08 -27.70
N SER A 208 -11.72 -17.06 -27.59
CA SER A 208 -13.18 -16.81 -27.55
C SER A 208 -13.71 -16.64 -26.13
N THR A 209 -13.04 -17.24 -25.16
CA THR A 209 -13.53 -17.43 -23.80
C THR A 209 -12.44 -17.14 -22.78
N VAL A 210 -12.82 -16.49 -21.68
CA VAL A 210 -11.98 -16.25 -20.51
C VAL A 210 -12.57 -17.00 -19.31
N ILE A 211 -11.73 -17.81 -18.66
CA ILE A 211 -12.07 -18.49 -17.40
C ILE A 211 -11.56 -17.62 -16.25
N VAL A 212 -12.44 -17.26 -15.31
CA VAL A 212 -12.05 -16.47 -14.15
C VAL A 212 -11.25 -17.33 -13.16
N GLU A 213 -10.02 -16.90 -12.93
CA GLU A 213 -9.07 -17.52 -12.02
C GLU A 213 -9.37 -17.17 -10.57
N GLN A 214 -9.17 -18.13 -9.67
CA GLN A 214 -9.26 -17.90 -8.23
C GLN A 214 -7.90 -17.53 -7.63
N ALA A 215 -7.91 -16.54 -6.76
CA ALA A 215 -6.77 -15.99 -6.04
C ALA A 215 -7.15 -15.69 -4.59
N LYS A 216 -6.13 -15.53 -3.73
CA LYS A 216 -6.36 -15.05 -2.36
C LYS A 216 -6.87 -13.61 -2.39
N SER A 217 -7.82 -13.28 -1.52
CA SER A 217 -8.43 -11.94 -1.47
C SER A 217 -7.47 -10.82 -1.08
N LEU A 218 -6.46 -11.13 -0.26
CA LEU A 218 -5.43 -10.19 0.18
C LEU A 218 -4.04 -10.60 -0.33
N PRO A 219 -3.14 -9.62 -0.57
CA PRO A 219 -1.74 -9.89 -0.84
C PRO A 219 -1.07 -10.70 0.28
N THR A 220 -0.05 -11.50 -0.05
CA THR A 220 0.71 -12.32 0.92
C THR A 220 1.25 -11.47 2.07
N LEU A 221 1.57 -10.20 1.84
CA LEU A 221 2.01 -9.27 2.88
C LEU A 221 1.04 -9.10 4.05
N ALA A 222 -0.28 -9.30 3.83
CA ALA A 222 -1.26 -9.25 4.91
C ALA A 222 -1.11 -10.38 5.94
N GLU A 223 -0.37 -11.44 5.60
CA GLU A 223 -0.07 -12.57 6.46
C GLU A 223 1.24 -12.41 7.24
N ARG A 224 1.99 -11.31 7.03
CA ARG A 224 3.20 -11.01 7.80
C ARG A 224 2.84 -10.86 9.28
N GLU A 225 3.71 -11.31 10.18
CA GLU A 225 3.42 -11.41 11.62
C GLU A 225 2.95 -10.09 12.26
N ASP A 226 3.48 -8.97 11.80
CA ASP A 226 3.07 -7.64 12.25
C ASP A 226 1.66 -7.23 11.76
N PHE A 227 1.22 -7.65 10.58
CA PHE A 227 -0.16 -7.47 10.10
C PHE A 227 -1.13 -8.47 10.73
N LYS A 228 -0.70 -9.73 10.89
CA LYS A 228 -1.50 -10.82 11.47
C LYS A 228 -1.87 -10.51 12.92
N HIS A 229 -0.93 -9.96 13.67
CA HIS A 229 -1.11 -9.57 15.07
C HIS A 229 -1.26 -8.05 15.26
N MET A 230 -1.53 -7.31 14.17
CA MET A 230 -1.74 -5.87 14.23
C MET A 230 -2.87 -5.54 15.20
N ARG A 231 -2.55 -4.68 16.17
CA ARG A 231 -3.53 -4.11 17.09
C ARG A 231 -3.29 -2.62 17.16
N ILE A 232 -4.38 -1.87 17.06
CA ILE A 232 -4.36 -0.44 17.29
C ILE A 232 -4.95 -0.23 18.67
N GLY A 233 -4.14 0.37 19.52
CA GLY A 233 -4.46 0.68 20.90
C GLY A 233 -3.41 1.62 21.45
N GLY A 234 -3.47 1.85 22.75
CA GLY A 234 -2.54 2.73 23.43
C GLY A 234 -3.14 3.17 24.74
N TRP A 235 -2.30 3.75 25.57
CA TRP A 235 -2.64 4.25 26.89
C TRP A 235 -3.77 5.29 26.94
N LEU A 236 -4.09 5.95 25.81
CA LEU A 236 -5.21 6.89 25.72
C LEU A 236 -6.54 6.23 25.35
N MET A 237 -6.53 4.99 24.90
CA MET A 237 -7.73 4.29 24.45
C MET A 237 -8.42 3.62 25.63
N THR A 238 -9.75 3.53 25.62
CA THR A 238 -10.50 2.80 26.65
C THR A 238 -10.01 1.36 26.76
N PRO A 239 -9.87 0.80 27.98
CA PRO A 239 -9.51 -0.60 28.15
C PRO A 239 -10.46 -1.52 27.37
N GLY A 240 -9.89 -2.45 26.60
CA GLY A 240 -10.68 -3.32 25.71
C GLY A 240 -11.10 -2.68 24.39
N PHE A 241 -10.60 -1.47 24.05
CA PHE A 241 -10.80 -0.89 22.73
C PHE A 241 -10.18 -1.76 21.62
N HIS A 242 -10.95 -1.94 20.54
CA HIS A 242 -10.55 -2.64 19.33
C HIS A 242 -10.82 -1.76 18.11
N ALA A 243 -9.78 -1.50 17.29
CA ALA A 243 -9.91 -0.75 16.06
C ALA A 243 -9.98 -1.67 14.83
N ASP A 244 -10.88 -2.66 14.86
CA ASP A 244 -10.91 -3.75 13.86
C ASP A 244 -11.06 -3.24 12.43
N ASN A 245 -11.86 -2.19 12.22
CA ASN A 245 -12.02 -1.55 10.90
C ASN A 245 -10.73 -0.91 10.39
N VAL A 246 -9.92 -0.32 11.28
CA VAL A 246 -8.63 0.29 10.90
C VAL A 246 -7.60 -0.80 10.62
N VAL A 247 -7.60 -1.88 11.39
CA VAL A 247 -6.76 -3.06 11.11
C VAL A 247 -7.15 -3.71 9.78
N ALA A 248 -8.44 -3.87 9.51
CA ALA A 248 -8.95 -4.39 8.23
C ALA A 248 -8.54 -3.48 7.08
N MET A 249 -8.66 -2.16 7.22
CA MET A 249 -8.17 -1.20 6.23
C MET A 249 -6.66 -1.32 5.99
N ALA A 250 -5.86 -1.40 7.06
CA ALA A 250 -4.41 -1.55 6.94
C ALA A 250 -4.02 -2.83 6.18
N LYS A 251 -4.72 -3.95 6.45
CA LYS A 251 -4.55 -5.21 5.70
C LYS A 251 -4.92 -5.05 4.22
N ARG A 252 -6.04 -4.38 3.91
CA ARG A 252 -6.42 -4.10 2.50
C ARG A 252 -5.40 -3.19 1.80
N GLN A 253 -4.77 -2.27 2.53
CA GLN A 253 -3.73 -1.40 1.97
C GLN A 253 -2.37 -2.08 1.78
N THR A 254 -2.21 -3.35 2.13
CA THR A 254 -1.05 -4.15 1.68
C THR A 254 -0.97 -4.26 0.15
N TRP A 255 -2.07 -3.98 -0.56
CA TRP A 255 -2.09 -3.79 -2.02
C TRP A 255 -1.16 -2.67 -2.49
N THR A 256 -0.86 -1.67 -1.66
CA THR A 256 0.03 -0.55 -1.98
C THR A 256 1.47 -0.78 -1.48
N ALA A 257 1.69 -1.84 -0.71
CA ALA A 257 2.96 -2.07 -0.05
C ALA A 257 4.00 -2.60 -1.05
N LYS A 258 5.13 -1.91 -1.11
CA LYS A 258 6.35 -2.29 -1.84
C LYS A 258 7.57 -1.67 -1.16
N PRO A 259 8.79 -2.16 -1.43
CA PRO A 259 10.01 -1.54 -0.93
C PRO A 259 10.15 -0.09 -1.40
N ALA A 260 10.60 0.79 -0.49
CA ALA A 260 10.99 2.15 -0.85
C ALA A 260 12.39 2.12 -1.51
N VAL A 261 12.44 2.44 -2.79
CA VAL A 261 13.70 2.51 -3.57
C VAL A 261 14.06 3.95 -3.85
N SER A 262 15.31 4.29 -3.59
CA SER A 262 15.84 5.62 -3.86
C SER A 262 15.80 5.92 -5.36
N THR A 263 15.56 7.18 -5.71
CA THR A 263 15.63 7.68 -7.10
C THR A 263 16.93 7.34 -7.82
N ASN A 264 18.05 7.18 -7.11
CA ASN A 264 19.35 6.80 -7.67
C ASN A 264 19.54 5.28 -7.91
N GLN A 265 18.56 4.45 -7.52
CA GLN A 265 18.59 2.99 -7.63
C GLN A 265 17.45 2.43 -8.49
N ARG A 266 16.72 3.30 -9.21
CA ARG A 266 15.68 2.94 -10.19
C ARG A 266 16.26 2.94 -11.61
#